data_AF-I4FMY0-F1
#
_entry.id   AF-I4FMY0-F1
#
_cell.length_a   1.000
_cell.length_b   1.000
_cell.length_c   1.000
_cell.angle_alpha   90.00
_cell.angle_beta   90.00
_cell.angle_gamma   90.00
#
_symmetry.space_group_name_H-M   'P 1'
#
loop_
_entity.id
_entity.type
_entity.pdbx_description
1 polymer ?
#
loop_
_entity_poly.entity_id
_entity_poly.type
_entity_poly.pdbx_seq_one_letter_code
_entity_poly.pdbx_strand_id
1 'polypeptide(L)'
;MTATIEDIREILKELAQSQQELSQAQKETDKQINRVSQQIGELGNRLGEFVEWQVRPAVVRLFQERGIDVHEFHPGISVKRDNEGLEIDLLVVNDTDAILVEVKSKLTQRDVDEHLQRLAKFKRLMPRFRDVKALGAVAAMIVPNEVASYACRQGLFVLVQSGENVIILNDAEFTPRVW
;
A
#
# COMPACT_ATOMS: atom_id res chain seq x y z
N MET A 1 -23.70 61.04 19.84
CA MET A 1 -24.19 60.84 18.46
C MET A 1 -25.00 59.56 18.47
N THR A 2 -26.31 59.64 18.26
CA THR A 2 -27.19 58.49 18.06
C THR A 2 -27.12 58.07 16.60
N ALA A 3 -26.75 56.82 16.32
CA ALA A 3 -26.78 56.28 14.97
C ALA A 3 -28.18 56.44 14.38
N THR A 4 -28.26 56.91 13.15
CA THR A 4 -29.52 57.07 12.43
C THR A 4 -29.96 55.74 11.82
N ILE A 5 -31.24 55.63 11.47
CA ILE A 5 -31.79 54.43 10.82
C ILE A 5 -31.08 54.17 9.47
N GLU A 6 -30.61 55.21 8.81
CA GLU A 6 -29.88 55.11 7.54
C GLU A 6 -28.49 54.49 7.75
N ASP A 7 -27.76 54.91 8.80
CA ASP A 7 -26.46 54.31 9.17
C ASP A 7 -26.59 52.81 9.45
N ILE A 8 -27.67 52.40 10.12
CA ILE A 8 -27.94 50.98 10.41
C ILE A 8 -28.22 50.19 9.12
N ARG A 9 -28.96 50.76 8.17
CA ARG A 9 -29.25 50.10 6.89
C ARG A 9 -28.00 49.90 6.04
N GLU A 10 -27.12 50.89 6.03
CA GLU A 10 -25.86 50.83 5.29
C GLU A 10 -24.95 49.74 5.86
N ILE A 11 -24.78 49.68 7.19
CA ILE A 11 -24.03 48.62 7.87
C ILE A 11 -24.60 47.23 7.57
N LEU A 12 -25.93 47.07 7.59
CA LEU A 12 -26.56 45.77 7.28
C LEU A 12 -26.32 45.34 5.83
N LYS A 13 -26.30 46.30 4.89
CA LYS A 13 -26.02 46.03 3.48
C LYS A 13 -24.57 45.61 3.27
N GLU A 14 -23.62 46.32 3.89
CA GLU A 14 -22.20 45.96 3.87
C GLU A 14 -21.95 44.59 4.50
N LEU A 15 -22.61 44.30 5.64
CA LEU A 15 -22.51 43.00 6.30
C LEU A 15 -23.05 41.86 5.43
N ALA A 16 -24.19 42.07 4.77
CA ALA A 16 -24.77 41.08 3.86
C ALA A 16 -23.85 40.81 2.66
N GLN A 17 -23.25 41.86 2.08
CA GLN A 17 -22.28 41.73 0.99
C GLN A 17 -21.02 40.99 1.45
N SER A 18 -20.46 41.38 2.59
CA SER A 18 -19.29 40.73 3.18
C SER A 18 -19.55 39.25 3.49
N GLN A 19 -20.73 38.90 4.01
CA GLN A 19 -21.11 37.49 4.21
C GLN A 19 -21.21 36.72 2.89
N GLN A 20 -21.75 37.34 1.84
CA GLN A 20 -21.86 36.70 0.53
C GLN A 20 -20.47 36.45 -0.07
N GLU A 21 -19.58 37.45 -0.04
CA GLU A 21 -18.19 37.34 -0.50
C GLU A 21 -17.44 36.27 0.30
N LEU A 22 -17.60 36.24 1.63
CA LEU A 22 -17.01 35.23 2.49
C LEU A 22 -17.52 33.82 2.16
N SER A 23 -18.81 33.64 1.93
CA SER A 23 -19.39 32.36 1.54
C SER A 23 -18.86 31.88 0.18
N GLN A 24 -18.66 32.79 -0.77
CA GLN A 24 -18.05 32.46 -2.07
C GLN A 24 -16.58 32.09 -1.92
N ALA A 25 -15.81 32.84 -1.13
CA ALA A 25 -14.41 32.54 -0.84
C ALA A 25 -14.24 31.20 -0.14
N GLN A 26 -15.12 30.86 0.82
CA GLN A 26 -15.15 29.55 1.49
C GLN A 26 -15.42 28.43 0.49
N LYS A 27 -16.43 28.55 -0.37
CA LYS A 27 -16.74 27.55 -1.40
C LYS A 27 -15.57 27.32 -2.37
N GLU A 28 -14.84 28.36 -2.76
CA GLU A 28 -13.67 28.19 -3.61
C GLU A 28 -12.51 27.54 -2.85
N THR A 29 -12.32 27.89 -1.57
CA THR A 29 -11.33 27.26 -0.70
C THR A 29 -11.61 25.77 -0.55
N ASP A 30 -12.85 25.37 -0.29
CA ASP A 30 -13.24 23.96 -0.19
C ASP A 30 -12.94 23.19 -1.48
N LYS A 31 -13.20 23.80 -2.64
CA LYS A 31 -12.84 23.20 -3.94
C LYS A 31 -11.33 23.05 -4.09
N GLN A 32 -10.55 24.04 -3.68
CA GLN A 32 -9.08 23.97 -3.74
C GLN A 32 -8.54 22.87 -2.81
N ILE A 33 -9.06 22.77 -1.57
CA ILE A 33 -8.69 21.71 -0.63
C ILE A 33 -9.02 20.33 -1.19
N ASN A 34 -10.19 20.16 -1.80
CA ASN A 34 -10.58 18.89 -2.42
C ASN A 34 -9.66 18.52 -3.59
N ARG A 35 -9.30 19.49 -4.46
CA ARG A 35 -8.34 19.27 -5.55
C ARG A 35 -6.96 18.87 -5.03
N VAL A 36 -6.46 19.57 -4.02
CA VAL A 36 -5.15 19.25 -3.40
C VAL A 36 -5.18 17.86 -2.77
N SER A 37 -6.25 17.51 -2.05
CA SER A 37 -6.41 16.19 -1.43
C SER A 37 -6.40 15.08 -2.48
N GLN A 38 -7.07 15.29 -3.62
CA GLN A 38 -7.05 14.35 -4.74
C GLN A 38 -5.63 14.21 -5.33
N GLN A 39 -4.94 15.31 -5.57
CA GLN A 39 -3.57 15.28 -6.12
C GLN A 39 -2.58 14.57 -5.19
N ILE A 40 -2.72 14.75 -3.87
CA ILE A 40 -1.91 14.03 -2.88
C ILE A 40 -2.19 12.53 -2.94
N GLY A 41 -3.46 12.13 -3.08
CA GLY A 41 -3.84 10.73 -3.26
C GLY A 41 -3.24 10.11 -4.53
N GLU A 42 -3.33 10.81 -5.66
CA GLU A 42 -2.73 10.39 -6.94
C GLU A 42 -1.21 10.23 -6.83
N LEU A 43 -0.53 11.15 -6.13
CA LEU A 43 0.90 11.06 -5.89
C LEU A 43 1.27 9.84 -5.03
N GLY A 44 0.47 9.56 -3.99
CA GLY A 44 0.62 8.36 -3.15
C GLY A 44 0.51 7.07 -3.96
N ASN A 45 -0.48 6.98 -4.86
CA ASN A 45 -0.65 5.82 -5.74
C ASN A 45 0.55 5.63 -6.67
N ARG A 46 1.03 6.70 -7.31
CA ARG A 46 2.22 6.65 -8.18
C ARG A 46 3.49 6.25 -7.43
N LEU A 47 3.62 6.64 -6.17
CA LEU A 47 4.72 6.18 -5.32
C LEU A 47 4.63 4.68 -5.05
N GLY A 48 3.43 4.16 -4.78
CA GLY A 48 3.18 2.72 -4.64
C GLY A 48 3.62 1.94 -5.89
N GLU A 49 3.14 2.37 -7.06
CA GLU A 49 3.52 1.78 -8.36
C GLU A 49 5.03 1.82 -8.58
N PHE A 50 5.69 2.93 -8.26
CA PHE A 50 7.14 3.07 -8.40
C PHE A 50 7.91 2.05 -7.55
N VAL A 51 7.50 1.83 -6.30
CA VAL A 51 8.15 0.82 -5.45
C VAL A 51 7.91 -0.58 -6.00
N GLU A 52 6.71 -0.89 -6.48
CA GLU A 52 6.42 -2.16 -7.13
C GLU A 52 7.36 -2.40 -8.32
N TRP A 53 7.49 -1.42 -9.22
CA TRP A 53 8.39 -1.50 -10.39
C TRP A 53 9.86 -1.74 -10.05
N GLN A 54 10.33 -1.30 -8.88
CA GLN A 54 11.69 -1.59 -8.42
C GLN A 54 11.85 -3.04 -7.93
N VAL A 55 10.80 -3.63 -7.36
CA VAL A 55 10.83 -5.01 -6.83
C VAL A 55 10.69 -6.05 -7.95
N ARG A 56 9.84 -5.77 -8.95
CA ARG A 56 9.56 -6.67 -10.09
C ARG A 56 10.81 -7.29 -10.76
N PRO A 57 11.85 -6.53 -11.16
CA PRO A 57 13.01 -7.12 -11.85
C PRO A 57 13.90 -7.97 -10.94
N ALA A 58 13.79 -7.84 -9.62
CA ALA A 58 14.65 -8.53 -8.66
C ALA A 58 13.98 -9.75 -8.04
N VAL A 59 12.66 -9.75 -7.87
CA VAL A 59 11.95 -10.73 -7.03
C VAL A 59 12.19 -12.18 -7.44
N VAL A 60 12.13 -12.50 -8.74
CA VAL A 60 12.37 -13.86 -9.25
C VAL A 60 13.81 -14.30 -8.95
N ARG A 61 14.79 -13.46 -9.35
CA ARG A 61 16.22 -13.72 -9.12
C ARG A 61 16.52 -13.93 -7.65
N LEU A 62 15.99 -13.07 -6.77
CA LEU A 62 16.24 -13.12 -5.33
C LEU A 62 15.74 -14.43 -4.70
N PHE A 63 14.59 -14.96 -5.14
CA PHE A 63 14.09 -16.23 -4.65
C PHE A 63 14.84 -17.43 -5.25
N GLN A 64 15.25 -17.36 -6.51
CA GLN A 64 16.14 -18.36 -7.12
C GLN A 64 17.48 -18.45 -6.39
N GLU A 65 18.09 -17.31 -6.02
CA GLU A 65 19.30 -17.24 -5.19
C GLU A 65 19.09 -17.85 -3.79
N ARG A 66 17.85 -17.87 -3.29
CA ARG A 66 17.43 -18.56 -2.06
C ARG A 66 17.12 -20.04 -2.24
N GLY A 67 17.34 -20.59 -3.44
CA GLY A 67 17.08 -21.99 -3.76
C GLY A 67 15.60 -22.31 -4.01
N ILE A 68 14.75 -21.29 -4.20
CA ILE A 68 13.35 -21.47 -4.61
C ILE A 68 13.26 -21.11 -6.09
N ASP A 69 13.21 -22.13 -6.96
CA ASP A 69 13.26 -21.98 -8.42
C ASP A 69 11.91 -21.51 -9.02
N VAL A 70 11.40 -20.38 -8.53
CA VAL A 70 10.26 -19.67 -9.13
C VAL A 70 10.67 -19.10 -10.48
N HIS A 71 9.75 -19.11 -11.44
CA HIS A 71 10.02 -18.64 -12.80
C HIS A 71 8.81 -17.99 -13.48
N GLU A 72 7.62 -18.15 -12.91
CA GLU A 72 6.43 -17.41 -13.32
C GLU A 72 6.23 -16.20 -12.43
N PHE A 73 5.88 -15.07 -13.04
CA PHE A 73 5.67 -13.79 -12.36
C PHE A 73 4.32 -13.20 -12.76
N HIS A 74 3.50 -12.85 -11.77
CA HIS A 74 2.19 -12.24 -11.97
C HIS A 74 2.03 -10.99 -11.10
N PRO A 75 1.93 -9.79 -11.69
CA PRO A 75 1.63 -8.57 -10.95
C PRO A 75 0.12 -8.36 -10.76
N GLY A 76 -0.25 -7.67 -9.69
CA GLY A 76 -1.59 -7.12 -9.47
C GLY A 76 -2.70 -8.17 -9.49
N ILE A 77 -2.55 -9.26 -8.73
CA ILE A 77 -3.59 -10.29 -8.64
C ILE A 77 -4.74 -9.77 -7.77
N SER A 78 -5.93 -9.71 -8.36
CA SER A 78 -7.17 -9.43 -7.63
C SER A 78 -8.15 -10.59 -7.83
N VAL A 79 -8.67 -11.13 -6.72
CA VAL A 79 -9.64 -12.23 -6.71
C VAL A 79 -10.81 -11.83 -5.85
N LYS A 80 -12.03 -12.03 -6.37
CA LYS A 80 -13.28 -11.85 -5.63
C LYS A 80 -14.12 -13.11 -5.72
N ARG A 81 -14.49 -13.67 -4.58
CA ARG A 81 -15.31 -14.90 -4.47
C ARG A 81 -16.08 -14.87 -3.14
N ASP A 82 -17.37 -15.23 -3.19
CA ASP A 82 -18.23 -15.39 -2.01
C ASP A 82 -18.21 -14.18 -1.05
N ASN A 83 -18.31 -12.97 -1.61
CA ASN A 83 -18.20 -11.67 -0.90
C ASN A 83 -16.86 -11.39 -0.21
N GLU A 84 -15.84 -12.23 -0.43
CA GLU A 84 -14.48 -11.97 0.01
C GLU A 84 -13.59 -11.57 -1.16
N GLY A 85 -12.58 -10.76 -0.84
CA GLY A 85 -11.56 -10.28 -1.78
C GLY A 85 -10.16 -10.66 -1.31
N LEU A 86 -9.27 -10.83 -2.28
CA LEU A 86 -7.84 -10.98 -2.07
C LEU A 86 -7.13 -10.16 -3.13
N GLU A 87 -6.24 -9.29 -2.68
CA GLU A 87 -5.32 -8.53 -3.53
C GLU A 87 -3.90 -8.92 -3.16
N ILE A 88 -3.06 -9.14 -4.17
CA ILE A 88 -1.65 -9.50 -4.02
C ILE A 88 -0.90 -8.65 -5.03
N ASP A 89 0.04 -7.83 -4.54
CA ASP A 89 0.80 -6.94 -5.41
C ASP A 89 1.65 -7.74 -6.39
N LEU A 90 2.44 -8.71 -5.91
CA LEU A 90 3.21 -9.62 -6.75
C LEU A 90 3.03 -11.07 -6.31
N LEU A 91 2.84 -11.95 -7.28
CA LEU A 91 2.82 -13.40 -7.08
C LEU A 91 3.91 -14.02 -7.96
N VAL A 92 4.86 -14.72 -7.36
CA VAL A 92 5.87 -15.51 -8.08
C VAL A 92 5.70 -16.99 -7.77
N VAL A 93 5.70 -17.82 -8.82
CA VAL A 93 5.36 -19.24 -8.68
C VAL A 93 6.27 -20.15 -9.51
N ASN A 94 6.27 -21.41 -9.12
CA ASN A 94 6.61 -22.58 -9.94
C ASN A 94 5.60 -23.69 -9.65
N ASP A 95 5.92 -24.92 -10.04
CA ASP A 95 5.07 -26.10 -9.84
C ASP A 95 4.78 -26.44 -8.36
N THR A 96 5.69 -26.07 -7.43
CA THR A 96 5.63 -26.52 -6.03
C THR A 96 5.47 -25.40 -5.00
N ASP A 97 5.78 -24.16 -5.36
CA ASP A 97 5.90 -23.02 -4.47
C ASP A 97 5.20 -21.80 -5.08
N ALA A 98 4.50 -21.05 -4.23
CA ALA A 98 3.91 -19.76 -4.57
C ALA A 98 4.26 -18.73 -3.50
N ILE A 99 4.88 -17.64 -3.90
CA ILE A 99 5.31 -16.59 -2.97
C ILE A 99 4.47 -15.33 -3.23
N LEU A 100 3.70 -14.93 -2.22
CA LEU A 100 2.86 -13.74 -2.25
C LEU A 100 3.65 -12.58 -1.64
N VAL A 101 3.87 -11.54 -2.43
CA VAL A 101 4.64 -10.36 -2.03
C VAL A 101 3.70 -9.16 -1.93
N GLU A 102 3.63 -8.57 -0.75
CA GLU A 102 3.04 -7.24 -0.53
C GLU A 102 4.13 -6.17 -0.66
N VAL A 103 3.84 -5.07 -1.33
CA VAL A 103 4.78 -3.98 -1.59
C VAL A 103 4.31 -2.68 -0.95
N LYS A 104 5.17 -2.03 -0.18
CA LYS A 104 4.87 -0.75 0.49
C LYS A 104 5.99 0.28 0.28
N SER A 105 5.64 1.57 0.27
CA SER A 105 6.67 2.63 0.31
C SER A 105 7.39 2.64 1.66
N LYS A 106 6.65 2.48 2.75
CA LYS A 106 7.19 2.26 4.09
C LYS A 106 6.41 1.13 4.75
N LEU A 107 7.11 0.09 5.18
CA LEU A 107 6.48 -1.05 5.84
C LEU A 107 6.10 -0.70 7.28
N THR A 108 4.87 -1.01 7.66
CA THR A 108 4.38 -0.93 9.03
C THR A 108 3.98 -2.32 9.55
N GLN A 109 3.89 -2.48 10.87
CA GLN A 109 3.39 -3.73 11.46
C GLN A 109 1.97 -4.07 11.00
N ARG A 110 1.12 -3.04 10.81
CA ARG A 110 -0.23 -3.23 10.30
C ARG A 110 -0.23 -3.85 8.89
N ASP A 111 0.67 -3.41 8.02
CA ASP A 111 0.78 -3.98 6.67
C ASP A 111 1.15 -5.47 6.72
N VAL A 112 2.06 -5.83 7.63
CA VAL A 112 2.43 -7.23 7.89
C VAL A 112 1.21 -8.04 8.35
N ASP A 113 0.46 -7.53 9.32
CA ASP A 113 -0.74 -8.21 9.86
C ASP A 113 -1.83 -8.38 8.79
N GLU A 114 -2.06 -7.36 7.96
CA GLU A 114 -2.99 -7.43 6.84
C GLU A 114 -2.53 -8.46 5.80
N HIS A 115 -1.23 -8.54 5.49
CA HIS A 115 -0.70 -9.52 4.55
C HIS A 115 -0.83 -10.96 5.09
N LEU A 116 -0.63 -11.17 6.39
CA LEU A 116 -0.87 -12.47 7.02
C LEU A 116 -2.33 -12.92 6.89
N GLN A 117 -3.29 -11.99 6.96
CA GLN A 117 -4.70 -12.29 6.71
C GLN A 117 -4.96 -12.65 5.24
N ARG A 118 -4.28 -11.99 4.29
CA ARG A 118 -4.33 -12.32 2.85
C ARG A 118 -3.80 -13.73 2.60
N LEU A 119 -2.61 -14.06 3.13
CA LEU A 119 -2.00 -15.39 3.05
C LEU A 119 -2.92 -16.49 3.57
N ALA A 120 -3.56 -16.28 4.73
CA ALA A 120 -4.48 -17.25 5.34
C ALA A 120 -5.71 -17.58 4.48
N LYS A 121 -6.07 -16.70 3.53
CA LYS A 121 -7.22 -16.89 2.63
C LYS A 121 -6.81 -17.38 1.24
N PHE A 122 -5.53 -17.31 0.88
CA PHE A 122 -5.02 -17.52 -0.47
C PHE A 122 -5.50 -18.84 -1.08
N LYS A 123 -5.19 -19.99 -0.46
CA LYS A 123 -5.54 -21.31 -0.99
C LYS A 123 -7.05 -21.55 -1.09
N ARG A 124 -7.84 -20.92 -0.21
CA ARG A 124 -9.31 -21.00 -0.24
C ARG A 124 -9.90 -20.21 -1.40
N LEU A 125 -9.41 -19.00 -1.63
CA LEU A 125 -9.90 -18.13 -2.71
C LEU A 125 -9.29 -18.49 -4.08
N MET A 126 -8.12 -19.12 -4.11
CA MET A 126 -7.42 -19.57 -5.31
C MET A 126 -7.09 -21.07 -5.24
N PRO A 127 -8.10 -21.96 -5.37
CA PRO A 127 -7.93 -23.40 -5.15
C PRO A 127 -6.97 -24.09 -6.13
N ARG A 128 -6.62 -23.44 -7.26
CA ARG A 128 -5.57 -23.90 -8.17
C ARG A 128 -4.18 -23.98 -7.51
N PHE A 129 -3.97 -23.24 -6.42
CA PHE A 129 -2.75 -23.24 -5.60
C PHE A 129 -2.92 -24.03 -4.30
N ARG A 130 -3.86 -24.98 -4.21
CA ARG A 130 -4.12 -25.72 -2.97
C ARG A 130 -2.91 -26.57 -2.54
N ASP A 131 -2.26 -27.21 -3.50
CA ASP A 131 -1.21 -28.20 -3.25
C ASP A 131 0.20 -27.61 -3.33
N VAL A 132 0.35 -26.32 -3.67
CA VAL A 132 1.64 -25.62 -3.64
C VAL A 132 1.95 -25.14 -2.22
N LYS A 133 3.23 -24.98 -1.90
CA LYS A 133 3.70 -24.31 -0.68
C LYS A 133 3.49 -22.81 -0.84
N ALA A 134 2.51 -22.26 -0.15
CA ALA A 134 2.31 -20.82 -0.14
C ALA A 134 3.27 -20.20 0.87
N LEU A 135 4.12 -19.29 0.41
CA LEU A 135 5.07 -18.52 1.21
C LEU A 135 4.68 -17.04 1.13
N GLY A 136 5.12 -16.27 2.11
CA GLY A 136 4.83 -14.85 2.20
C GLY A 136 6.09 -14.00 2.19
N ALA A 137 6.02 -12.85 1.54
CA ALA A 137 7.04 -11.84 1.54
C ALA A 137 6.43 -10.45 1.67
N VAL A 138 7.20 -9.53 2.25
CA VAL A 138 6.92 -8.10 2.26
C VAL A 138 8.11 -7.37 1.64
N ALA A 139 7.85 -6.40 0.78
CA ALA A 139 8.87 -5.59 0.16
C ALA A 139 8.58 -4.12 0.44
N ALA A 140 9.62 -3.34 0.81
CA ALA A 140 9.44 -1.91 0.92
C ALA A 140 10.69 -1.09 0.64
N MET A 141 10.49 0.18 0.27
CA MET A 141 11.59 1.15 0.17
C MET A 141 12.16 1.46 1.56
N ILE A 142 11.30 1.62 2.58
CA ILE A 142 11.72 1.82 3.97
C ILE A 142 11.17 0.70 4.85
N VAL A 143 12.06 -0.03 5.51
CA VAL A 143 11.70 -1.05 6.50
C VAL A 143 12.34 -0.71 7.85
N PRO A 144 11.57 -0.26 8.85
CA PRO A 144 12.08 -0.10 10.20
C PRO A 144 12.55 -1.45 10.80
N ASN A 145 13.64 -1.44 11.56
CA ASN A 145 14.27 -2.66 12.10
C ASN A 145 13.31 -3.51 12.94
N GLU A 146 12.47 -2.87 13.73
CA GLU A 146 11.45 -3.52 14.56
C GLU A 146 10.37 -4.21 13.72
N VAL A 147 10.00 -3.62 12.59
CA VAL A 147 9.02 -4.18 11.64
C VAL A 147 9.65 -5.32 10.84
N ALA A 148 10.90 -5.18 10.38
CA ALA A 148 11.65 -6.28 9.76
C ALA A 148 11.70 -7.50 10.68
N SER A 149 12.13 -7.27 11.94
CA SER A 149 12.22 -8.33 12.94
C SER A 149 10.87 -8.99 13.21
N TYR A 150 9.79 -8.21 13.21
CA TYR A 150 8.43 -8.73 13.34
C TYR A 150 8.03 -9.60 12.15
N ALA A 151 8.17 -9.10 10.91
CA ALA A 151 7.87 -9.86 9.70
C ALA A 151 8.66 -11.16 9.61
N CYS A 152 9.97 -11.13 9.92
CA CYS A 152 10.80 -12.33 10.01
C CYS A 152 10.25 -13.34 11.03
N ARG A 153 9.88 -12.91 12.25
CA ARG A 153 9.27 -13.80 13.25
C ARG A 153 7.93 -14.40 12.82
N GLN A 154 7.18 -13.72 11.96
CA GLN A 154 5.94 -14.24 11.38
C GLN A 154 6.19 -15.20 10.21
N GLY A 155 7.46 -15.46 9.87
CA GLY A 155 7.86 -16.38 8.82
C GLY A 155 7.80 -15.78 7.42
N LEU A 156 7.85 -14.44 7.30
CA LEU A 156 7.86 -13.74 6.02
C LEU A 156 9.29 -13.42 5.57
N PHE A 157 9.52 -13.51 4.26
CA PHE A 157 10.67 -12.87 3.65
C PHE A 157 10.50 -11.34 3.69
N VAL A 158 11.60 -10.62 3.91
CA VAL A 158 11.63 -9.16 3.98
C VAL A 158 12.58 -8.65 2.90
N LEU A 159 12.03 -8.00 1.89
CA LEU A 159 12.77 -7.38 0.80
C LEU A 159 12.87 -5.88 1.06
N VAL A 160 14.06 -5.31 0.89
CA VAL A 160 14.29 -3.87 1.06
C VAL A 160 15.10 -3.32 -0.09
N GLN A 161 14.86 -2.04 -0.42
CA GLN A 161 15.76 -1.29 -1.28
C GLN A 161 17.10 -1.05 -0.56
N SER A 162 18.19 -1.37 -1.25
CA SER A 162 19.56 -1.13 -0.82
C SER A 162 20.36 -0.53 -1.98
N GLY A 163 20.51 0.80 -1.98
CA GLY A 163 21.05 1.54 -3.12
C GLY A 163 20.15 1.42 -4.34
N GLU A 164 20.73 1.03 -5.47
CA GLU A 164 20.01 0.83 -6.75
C GLU A 164 19.36 -0.56 -6.88
N ASN A 165 19.53 -1.43 -5.87
CA ASN A 165 19.07 -2.82 -5.91
C ASN A 165 18.04 -3.12 -4.82
N VAL A 166 17.39 -4.26 -4.96
CA VAL A 166 16.55 -4.88 -3.91
C VAL A 166 17.28 -6.11 -3.38
N ILE A 167 17.26 -6.29 -2.05
CA ILE A 167 17.88 -7.42 -1.36
C ILE A 167 16.88 -8.08 -0.40
N ILE A 168 17.11 -9.34 -0.05
CA ILE A 168 16.39 -10.03 1.04
C ILE A 168 17.17 -9.82 2.35
N LEU A 169 16.53 -9.23 3.35
CA LEU A 169 17.13 -8.94 4.67
C LEU A 169 17.24 -10.14 5.60
N ASN A 170 16.43 -11.18 5.40
CA ASN A 170 16.51 -12.39 6.21
C ASN A 170 17.93 -12.97 6.18
N ASP A 171 18.40 -13.57 7.26
CA ASP A 171 19.67 -14.31 7.23
C ASP A 171 19.55 -15.60 6.39
N ALA A 172 20.65 -16.32 6.22
CA ALA A 172 20.68 -17.57 5.45
C ALA A 172 20.01 -18.76 6.17
N GLU A 173 19.85 -18.69 7.49
CA GLU A 173 19.24 -19.76 8.31
C GLU A 173 17.71 -19.60 8.44
N PHE A 174 17.18 -18.47 7.98
CA PHE A 174 15.77 -18.16 8.01
C PHE A 174 14.92 -19.23 7.34
N THR A 175 13.95 -19.75 8.10
CA THR A 175 12.97 -20.70 7.61
C THR A 175 11.61 -20.00 7.46
N PRO A 176 11.06 -19.88 6.23
CA PRO A 176 9.77 -19.26 6.02
C PRO A 176 8.65 -20.14 6.57
N ARG A 177 7.55 -19.51 6.99
CA ARG A 177 6.32 -20.24 7.27
C ARG A 177 5.66 -20.67 5.95
N VAL A 178 4.95 -21.79 5.98
CA VAL A 178 4.11 -22.24 4.88
C VAL A 178 2.64 -22.06 5.28
N TRP A 179 1.83 -21.49 4.39
CA TRP A 179 0.38 -21.25 4.57
C TRP A 179 -0.50 -22.25 3.82
#